data_AF-A0A2E8DRB5-F1
#
_entry.id   AF-A0A2E8DRB5-F1
#
_cell.length_a   1.000
_cell.length_b   1.000
_cell.length_c   1.000
_cell.angle_alpha   90.00
_cell.angle_beta   90.00
_cell.angle_gamma   90.00
#
_symmetry.space_group_name_H-M   'P 1'
#
loop_
_entity.id
_entity.type
_entity.pdbx_description
1 polymer ?
#
loop_
_entity_poly.entity_id
_entity_poly.type
_entity_poly.pdbx_seq_one_letter_code
_entity_poly.pdbx_strand_id
1 'polypeptide(L)'
;MTNQISRKVHLRFSADRDEIEVYSGELNALTLEYVKVALVNSISDPSDLVDQVVTIEEESVQETTKRYESTVIGFEESVVGETKFFTLILRRPSPLQERRFPRVEVNFPATIKIESDQPDSQTPVYEALASNLSVSGLLVILGLPDIKELNRGQVVGIRFELQFEEVLVFTLNAQVVRKQPIGFGGASNKYMVAFNFIDISPEIESQISHYVFSHQVGSDSLQTSDEDANQTPALKSEIYRLQEQLRAAHLRIKEAEESRIRSETIIVQLTRKLNEQGTIINRRNWWKFWDPDDDN
;
A
#
# COMPACT_ATOMS: atom_id res chain seq x y z
N MET A 1 4.45 16.16 9.25
CA MET A 1 5.72 16.31 8.50
C MET A 1 5.45 15.96 7.05
N THR A 2 5.50 16.93 6.15
CA THR A 2 5.36 16.73 4.70
C THR A 2 6.70 16.27 4.14
N ASN A 3 6.81 15.00 3.75
CA ASN A 3 7.97 14.54 2.99
C ASN A 3 7.92 15.21 1.62
N GLN A 4 8.90 16.05 1.32
CA GLN A 4 9.07 16.62 0.01
C GLN A 4 9.54 15.50 -0.91
N ILE A 5 8.69 15.14 -1.86
CA ILE A 5 8.98 14.15 -2.90
C ILE A 5 9.29 14.97 -4.16
N SER A 6 10.16 14.49 -5.03
CA SER A 6 10.32 15.05 -6.39
C SER A 6 10.33 13.85 -7.33
N ARG A 7 9.12 13.49 -7.78
CA ARG A 7 8.89 12.42 -8.75
C ARG A 7 8.16 13.01 -9.93
N LYS A 8 8.62 12.67 -11.13
CA LYS A 8 8.01 13.11 -12.38
C LYS A 8 6.69 12.37 -12.58
N VAL A 9 5.66 13.14 -12.90
CA VAL A 9 4.32 12.62 -13.17
C VAL A 9 3.74 13.27 -14.42
N HIS A 10 2.90 12.53 -15.13
CA HIS A 10 2.04 13.06 -16.19
C HIS A 10 0.59 12.97 -15.74
N LEU A 11 -0.13 14.07 -15.85
CA LEU A 11 -1.54 14.20 -15.53
C LEU A 11 -2.33 14.13 -16.84
N ARG A 12 -3.20 13.14 -16.97
CA ARG A 12 -4.06 12.96 -18.14
C ARG A 12 -5.49 13.29 -17.76
N PHE A 13 -6.04 14.31 -18.38
CA PHE A 13 -7.45 14.70 -18.28
C PHE A 13 -8.18 14.18 -19.51
N SER A 14 -9.34 13.58 -19.30
CA SER A 14 -10.22 13.16 -20.40
C SER A 14 -11.37 14.15 -20.46
N ALA A 15 -11.22 15.19 -21.29
CA ALA A 15 -12.26 16.19 -21.49
C ALA A 15 -13.41 15.62 -22.34
N ASP A 16 -13.12 14.70 -23.27
CA ASP A 16 -14.09 14.01 -24.12
C ASP A 16 -13.58 12.63 -24.60
N ARG A 17 -14.42 11.84 -25.31
CA ARG A 17 -14.06 10.48 -25.76
C ARG A 17 -12.82 10.40 -26.65
N ASP A 18 -12.45 11.49 -27.31
CA ASP A 18 -11.35 11.54 -28.29
C ASP A 18 -10.28 12.60 -27.96
N GLU A 19 -10.45 13.42 -26.92
CA GLU A 19 -9.51 14.47 -26.52
C GLU A 19 -8.91 14.20 -25.14
N ILE A 20 -7.59 13.98 -25.12
CA ILE A 20 -6.82 13.75 -23.89
C ILE A 20 -5.83 14.89 -23.73
N GLU A 21 -6.03 15.72 -22.71
CA GLU A 21 -5.08 16.75 -22.32
C GLU A 21 -4.04 16.14 -21.37
N VAL A 22 -2.76 16.40 -21.64
CA VAL A 22 -1.64 15.85 -20.86
C VAL A 22 -0.77 16.97 -20.32
N TYR A 23 -0.63 17.03 -19.00
CA TYR A 23 0.24 17.99 -18.32
C TYR A 23 1.36 17.28 -17.58
N SER A 24 2.59 17.74 -17.75
CA SER A 24 3.74 17.22 -17.00
C SER A 24 3.92 18.01 -15.70
N GLY A 25 4.24 17.30 -14.62
CA GLY A 25 4.42 17.87 -13.30
C GLY A 25 5.38 17.09 -12.42
N GLU A 26 5.64 17.64 -11.24
CA GLU A 26 6.39 17.01 -10.17
C GLU A 26 5.52 16.85 -8.93
N LEU A 27 5.48 15.63 -8.41
CA LEU A 27 4.78 15.34 -7.15
C LEU A 27 5.60 15.91 -6.00
N ASN A 28 5.16 17.03 -5.45
CA ASN A 28 5.87 17.81 -4.44
C ASN A 28 5.54 17.41 -3.00
N ALA A 29 4.29 17.00 -2.75
CA ALA A 29 3.84 16.59 -1.42
C ALA A 29 2.80 15.48 -1.50
N LEU A 30 2.88 14.56 -0.55
CA LEU A 30 1.91 13.48 -0.35
C LEU A 30 1.45 13.52 1.11
N THR A 31 0.18 13.81 1.34
CA THR A 31 -0.44 13.80 2.68
C THR A 31 -1.44 12.67 2.82
N LEU A 32 -2.09 12.57 3.98
CA LEU A 32 -3.14 11.58 4.20
C LEU A 32 -4.40 11.86 3.36
N GLU A 33 -4.62 13.12 2.98
CA GLU A 33 -5.86 13.59 2.39
C GLU A 33 -5.70 14.02 0.91
N TYR A 34 -4.51 14.50 0.54
CA TYR A 34 -4.26 15.06 -0.78
C TYR A 34 -2.84 14.81 -1.29
N VAL A 35 -2.66 15.01 -2.59
CA VAL A 35 -1.37 15.05 -3.29
C VAL A 35 -1.21 16.44 -3.91
N LYS A 36 -0.01 17.00 -3.85
CA LYS A 36 0.33 18.23 -4.55
C LYS A 36 1.24 17.92 -5.73
N VAL A 37 0.85 18.39 -6.91
CA VAL A 37 1.63 18.26 -8.14
C VAL A 37 1.93 19.66 -8.67
N ALA A 38 3.20 20.06 -8.66
CA ALA A 38 3.63 21.28 -9.32
C ALA A 38 3.71 21.05 -10.81
N LEU A 39 3.03 21.88 -11.58
CA LEU A 39 3.03 21.78 -13.03
C LEU A 39 4.31 22.37 -13.60
N VAL A 40 4.90 21.66 -14.57
CA VAL A 40 6.06 22.13 -15.34
C VAL A 40 5.59 22.95 -16.55
N ASN A 41 4.41 22.62 -17.08
CA ASN A 41 3.82 23.32 -18.22
C ASN A 41 3.01 24.53 -17.75
N SER A 42 3.09 25.63 -18.50
CA SER A 42 2.27 26.83 -18.24
C SER A 42 0.82 26.58 -18.64
N ILE A 43 -0.08 26.59 -17.66
CA ILE A 43 -1.53 26.62 -17.86
C ILE A 43 -2.01 28.06 -17.67
N SER A 44 -2.89 28.54 -18.55
CA SER A 44 -3.42 29.91 -18.50
C SER A 44 -4.39 30.11 -17.34
N ASP A 45 -5.26 29.13 -17.09
CA ASP A 45 -6.18 29.11 -15.96
C ASP A 45 -6.40 27.66 -15.48
N PRO A 46 -5.91 27.25 -14.30
CA PRO A 46 -6.13 25.91 -13.76
C PRO A 46 -7.54 25.73 -13.16
N SER A 47 -8.37 26.77 -13.12
CA SER A 47 -9.72 26.71 -12.53
C SER A 47 -10.62 25.71 -13.25
N ASP A 48 -10.47 25.59 -14.57
CA ASP A 48 -11.24 24.65 -15.39
C ASP A 48 -10.93 23.19 -15.07
N LEU A 49 -9.78 22.91 -14.44
CA LEU A 49 -9.36 21.56 -14.06
C LEU A 49 -9.95 21.11 -12.72
N VAL A 50 -10.49 22.03 -11.91
CA VAL A 50 -11.09 21.70 -10.61
C VAL A 50 -12.30 20.78 -10.82
N ASP A 51 -12.48 19.81 -9.93
CA ASP A 51 -13.49 18.75 -9.99
C ASP A 51 -13.34 17.75 -11.14
N GLN A 52 -12.37 17.93 -12.04
CA GLN A 52 -12.09 16.95 -13.09
C GLN A 52 -11.39 15.70 -12.54
N VAL A 53 -11.75 14.56 -13.12
CA VAL A 53 -11.06 13.29 -12.91
C VAL A 53 -9.77 13.28 -13.72
N VAL A 54 -8.67 12.95 -13.06
CA VAL A 54 -7.33 12.94 -13.65
C VAL A 54 -6.68 11.58 -13.43
N THR A 55 -6.07 11.04 -14.49
CA THR A 55 -5.18 9.89 -14.38
C THR A 55 -3.75 10.40 -14.19
N ILE A 56 -3.13 10.02 -13.09
CA ILE A 56 -1.74 10.36 -12.77
C ILE A 56 -0.87 9.17 -13.19
N GLU A 57 0.11 9.43 -14.06
CA GLU A 57 1.12 8.48 -14.51
C GLU A 57 2.47 8.84 -13.89
N GLU A 58 2.98 8.00 -12.99
CA GLU A 58 4.27 8.21 -12.32
C GLU A 58 5.37 7.39 -12.98
N GLU A 59 6.43 8.07 -13.40
CA GLU A 59 7.62 7.41 -13.93
C GLU A 59 8.48 6.88 -12.77
N SER A 60 8.55 5.55 -12.63
CA SER A 60 9.42 4.92 -11.64
C SER A 60 10.83 4.70 -12.19
N VAL A 61 11.83 4.76 -11.30
CA VAL A 61 13.25 4.47 -11.56
C VAL A 61 13.51 3.04 -12.08
N GLN A 62 12.49 2.18 -12.12
CA GLN A 62 12.55 0.78 -12.53
C GLN A 62 11.71 0.47 -13.79
N GLU A 63 11.45 1.45 -14.65
CA GLU A 63 10.72 1.31 -15.94
C GLU A 63 9.25 0.85 -15.84
N THR A 64 8.68 0.77 -14.64
CA THR A 64 7.24 0.53 -14.45
C THR A 64 6.51 1.85 -14.25
N THR A 65 5.67 2.25 -15.21
CA THR A 65 4.75 3.39 -15.05
C THR A 65 3.61 3.01 -14.12
N LYS A 66 3.47 3.70 -12.99
CA LYS A 66 2.30 3.54 -12.11
C LYS A 66 1.20 4.46 -12.61
N ARG A 67 -0.04 3.96 -12.67
CA ARG A 67 -1.22 4.74 -13.07
C ARG A 67 -2.25 4.71 -11.97
N TYR A 68 -2.79 5.88 -11.62
CA TYR A 68 -3.81 5.99 -10.60
C TYR A 68 -4.78 7.13 -10.93
N GLU A 69 -6.06 6.91 -10.62
CA GLU A 69 -7.11 7.90 -10.82
C GLU A 69 -7.26 8.79 -9.58
N SER A 70 -7.53 10.07 -9.80
CA SER A 70 -7.68 11.10 -8.78
C SER A 70 -8.68 12.16 -9.26
N THR A 71 -8.96 13.14 -8.41
CA THR A 71 -9.80 14.29 -8.72
C THR A 71 -9.08 15.55 -8.28
N VAL A 72 -9.05 16.58 -9.12
CA VAL A 72 -8.50 17.89 -8.73
C VAL A 72 -9.47 18.54 -7.74
N ILE A 73 -8.99 18.90 -6.56
CA ILE A 73 -9.80 19.54 -5.50
C ILE A 73 -9.46 21.02 -5.32
N GLY A 74 -8.41 21.50 -5.97
CA GLY A 74 -8.01 22.89 -5.94
C GLY A 74 -6.62 23.11 -6.55
N PHE A 75 -6.14 24.33 -6.46
CA PHE A 75 -4.80 24.69 -6.93
C PHE A 75 -4.20 25.82 -6.08
N GLU A 76 -2.87 25.93 -6.12
CA GLU A 76 -2.10 27.02 -5.53
C GLU A 76 -1.33 27.74 -6.64
N GLU A 77 -1.35 29.07 -6.61
CA GLU A 77 -0.56 29.91 -7.51
C GLU A 77 0.68 30.43 -6.77
N SER A 78 1.83 30.37 -7.43
CA SER A 78 3.07 30.99 -6.98
C SER A 78 3.63 31.86 -8.09
N VAL A 79 4.03 33.08 -7.76
CA VAL A 79 4.57 34.04 -8.72
C VAL A 79 6.06 34.23 -8.46
N VAL A 80 6.89 33.94 -9.44
CA VAL A 80 8.34 34.20 -9.39
C VAL A 80 8.70 35.11 -10.56
N GLY A 81 8.94 36.39 -10.26
CA GLY A 81 9.09 37.41 -11.29
C GLY A 81 7.76 37.69 -12.01
N GLU A 82 7.76 37.57 -13.33
CA GLU A 82 6.55 37.68 -14.17
C GLU A 82 5.89 36.32 -14.48
N THR A 83 6.53 35.22 -14.07
CA THR A 83 6.07 33.87 -14.39
C THR A 83 5.19 33.32 -13.26
N LYS A 84 4.01 32.83 -13.64
CA LYS A 84 3.09 32.11 -12.76
C LYS A 84 3.37 30.62 -12.79
N PHE A 85 3.45 30.02 -11.61
CA PHE A 85 3.58 28.58 -11.40
C PHE A 85 2.36 28.07 -10.68
N PHE A 86 1.79 26.97 -11.16
CA PHE A 86 0.59 26.38 -10.60
C PHE A 86 0.90 25.02 -9.99
N THR A 87 0.40 24.81 -8.78
CA THR A 87 0.43 23.52 -8.10
C THR A 87 -1.00 23.01 -7.97
N LEU A 88 -1.31 21.88 -8.59
CA LEU A 88 -2.62 21.24 -8.43
C LEU A 88 -2.66 20.47 -7.12
N ILE A 89 -3.77 20.62 -6.40
CA ILE A 89 -4.11 19.83 -5.23
C ILE A 89 -5.10 18.77 -5.69
N LEU A 90 -4.72 17.50 -5.54
CA LEU A 90 -5.48 16.35 -5.99
C LEU A 90 -5.97 15.56 -4.76
N ARG A 91 -7.22 15.11 -4.75
CA ARG A 91 -7.72 14.19 -3.72
C ARG A 91 -6.84 12.95 -3.74
N ARG A 92 -6.38 12.50 -2.57
CA ARG A 92 -5.50 11.32 -2.51
C ARG A 92 -6.11 10.13 -3.27
N PRO A 93 -5.48 9.65 -4.35
CA PRO A 93 -5.86 8.39 -4.98
C PRO A 93 -6.01 7.26 -3.95
N SER A 94 -7.15 6.58 -3.94
CA SER A 94 -7.35 5.34 -3.16
C SER A 94 -6.21 4.31 -3.33
N PRO A 95 -5.55 4.15 -4.50
CA PRO A 95 -4.39 3.27 -4.63
C PRO A 95 -3.07 3.79 -4.04
N LEU A 96 -2.98 5.00 -3.47
CA LEU A 96 -1.81 5.47 -2.71
C LEU A 96 -1.72 4.87 -1.29
N GLN A 97 -2.45 3.79 -1.04
CA GLN A 97 -2.03 2.78 -0.09
C GLN A 97 -1.24 1.71 -0.86
N GLU A 98 0.02 2.01 -1.20
CA GLU A 98 0.93 1.05 -1.88
C GLU A 98 1.11 -0.26 -1.09
N ARG A 99 0.68 -0.28 0.18
CA ARG A 99 0.85 -1.39 1.10
C ARG A 99 -0.52 -1.86 1.56
N ARG A 100 -0.88 -3.09 1.17
CA ARG A 100 -2.09 -3.78 1.65
C ARG A 100 -2.07 -4.00 3.17
N PHE A 101 -0.88 -3.99 3.78
CA PHE A 101 -0.68 -4.23 5.20
C PHE A 101 0.19 -3.16 5.85
N PRO A 102 -0.13 -2.74 7.09
CA PRO A 102 0.74 -1.91 7.89
C PRO A 102 2.09 -2.59 8.15
N ARG A 103 3.11 -1.78 8.40
CA ARG A 103 4.48 -2.21 8.68
C ARG A 103 4.94 -1.60 9.99
N VAL A 104 5.75 -2.35 10.74
CA VAL A 104 6.44 -1.86 11.93
C VAL A 104 7.94 -1.92 11.72
N GLU A 105 8.64 -0.91 12.21
CA GLU A 105 10.09 -0.99 12.37
C GLU A 105 10.39 -1.96 13.52
N VAL A 106 11.30 -2.90 13.29
CA VAL A 106 11.64 -3.97 14.23
C VAL A 106 13.15 -4.15 14.26
N ASN A 107 13.65 -4.83 15.28
CA ASN A 107 15.07 -5.14 15.41
C ASN A 107 15.24 -6.50 16.11
N PHE A 108 15.15 -7.58 15.33
CA PHE A 108 15.33 -8.94 15.83
C PHE A 108 16.14 -9.80 14.85
N PRO A 109 16.85 -10.83 15.34
CA PRO A 109 17.60 -11.74 14.47
C PRO A 109 16.66 -12.62 13.63
N ALA A 110 17.04 -12.84 12.39
CA ALA A 110 16.39 -13.76 11.47
C ALA A 110 17.43 -14.63 10.77
N THR A 111 17.04 -15.83 10.38
CA THR A 111 17.88 -16.77 9.65
C THR A 111 17.28 -17.03 8.28
N ILE A 112 18.06 -16.82 7.23
CA ILE A 112 17.67 -17.05 5.83
C ILE A 112 18.35 -18.32 5.34
N LYS A 113 17.57 -19.33 4.96
CA LYS A 113 18.03 -20.57 4.37
C LYS A 113 17.70 -20.56 2.89
N ILE A 114 18.72 -20.60 2.03
CA ILE A 114 18.52 -20.72 0.60
C ILE A 114 18.26 -22.20 0.29
N GLU A 115 17.12 -22.50 -0.32
CA GLU A 115 16.84 -23.84 -0.83
C GLU A 115 17.71 -24.11 -2.06
N SER A 116 18.36 -25.27 -2.08
CA SER A 116 19.17 -25.76 -3.18
C SER A 116 18.50 -26.98 -3.79
N ASP A 117 18.40 -27.02 -5.12
CA ASP A 117 17.88 -28.17 -5.85
C ASP A 117 18.83 -29.38 -5.81
N GLN A 118 20.04 -29.22 -5.25
CA GLN A 118 21.03 -30.29 -5.15
C GLN A 118 21.00 -30.99 -3.78
N PRO A 119 20.76 -32.32 -3.74
CA PRO A 119 20.52 -33.06 -2.50
C PRO A 119 21.72 -33.15 -1.55
N ASP A 120 22.95 -32.93 -2.02
CA ASP A 120 24.20 -33.08 -1.23
C ASP A 120 24.93 -31.75 -0.97
N SER A 121 24.35 -30.60 -1.36
CA SER A 121 24.94 -29.30 -1.04
C SER A 121 24.55 -28.86 0.36
N GLN A 122 25.51 -28.45 1.19
CA GLN A 122 25.21 -27.72 2.42
C GLN A 122 24.40 -26.47 2.03
N THR A 123 23.09 -26.47 2.33
CA THR A 123 22.23 -25.31 2.06
C THR A 123 22.79 -24.11 2.81
N PRO A 124 23.17 -23.02 2.13
CA PRO A 124 23.77 -21.89 2.80
C PRO A 124 22.73 -21.20 3.69
N VAL A 125 23.16 -20.90 4.91
CA VAL A 125 22.35 -20.27 5.95
C VAL A 125 22.99 -18.92 6.30
N TYR A 126 22.18 -17.86 6.25
CA TYR A 126 22.63 -16.51 6.50
C TYR A 126 21.92 -15.94 7.72
N GLU A 127 22.70 -15.32 8.60
CA GLU A 127 22.16 -14.50 9.66
C GLU A 127 21.82 -13.11 9.12
N ALA A 128 20.65 -12.63 9.52
CA ALA A 128 20.09 -11.37 9.08
C ALA A 128 19.49 -10.62 10.27
N LEU A 129 19.45 -9.29 10.17
CA LEU A 129 18.76 -8.44 11.12
C LEU A 129 17.47 -7.95 10.48
N ALA A 130 16.32 -8.31 11.04
CA ALA A 130 15.05 -7.75 10.62
C ALA A 130 14.99 -6.27 10.95
N SER A 131 14.63 -5.44 9.98
CA SER A 131 14.44 -4.00 10.15
C SER A 131 12.99 -3.58 10.05
N ASN A 132 12.18 -4.29 9.26
CA ASN A 132 10.77 -3.95 9.08
C ASN A 132 9.93 -5.21 8.85
N LEU A 133 8.78 -5.31 9.52
CA LEU A 133 7.86 -6.44 9.45
C LEU A 133 6.46 -5.99 9.06
N SER A 134 5.81 -6.77 8.20
CA SER A 134 4.37 -6.75 7.93
C SER A 134 3.81 -8.15 7.92
N VAL A 135 2.48 -8.25 7.93
CA VAL A 135 1.75 -9.49 7.73
C VAL A 135 2.21 -10.26 6.49
N SER A 136 2.50 -9.56 5.39
CA SER A 136 2.83 -10.20 4.11
C SER A 136 4.32 -10.27 3.78
N GLY A 137 5.21 -9.77 4.63
CA GLY A 137 6.62 -9.71 4.28
C GLY A 137 7.54 -9.07 5.31
N LEU A 138 8.83 -9.26 5.07
CA LEU A 138 9.92 -8.91 5.96
C LEU A 138 11.03 -8.18 5.19
N LEU A 139 11.55 -7.10 5.77
CA LEU A 139 12.76 -6.43 5.32
C LEU A 139 13.88 -6.79 6.29
N VAL A 140 15.03 -7.17 5.75
CA VAL A 140 16.20 -7.49 6.56
C VAL A 140 17.45 -6.84 6.01
N ILE A 141 18.45 -6.73 6.89
CA ILE A 141 19.83 -6.41 6.54
C ILE A 141 20.65 -7.69 6.74
N LEU A 142 21.34 -8.16 5.71
CA LEU A 142 22.23 -9.31 5.80
C LEU A 142 23.56 -9.07 5.07
N GLY A 143 24.60 -9.77 5.53
CA GLY A 143 25.90 -9.82 4.87
C GLY A 143 25.95 -10.98 3.87
N LEU A 144 26.28 -10.69 2.62
CA LEU A 144 26.46 -11.73 1.59
C LEU A 144 27.91 -11.75 1.09
N PRO A 145 28.60 -12.90 1.12
CA PRO A 145 29.96 -13.02 0.62
C PRO A 145 30.07 -12.77 -0.89
N ASP A 146 29.04 -13.14 -1.68
CA ASP A 146 28.96 -12.89 -3.13
C ASP A 146 27.68 -12.10 -3.48
N ILE A 147 27.84 -11.08 -4.34
CA ILE A 147 26.73 -10.26 -4.87
C ILE A 147 25.72 -11.07 -5.68
N LYS A 148 26.12 -12.23 -6.21
CA LYS A 148 25.26 -13.12 -7.00
C LYS A 148 24.34 -13.99 -6.15
N GLU A 149 24.57 -14.08 -4.84
CA GLU A 149 23.70 -14.80 -3.93
C GLU A 149 22.38 -14.05 -3.70
N LEU A 150 21.26 -14.78 -3.61
CA LEU A 150 19.89 -14.27 -3.51
C LEU A 150 19.48 -13.37 -4.68
N ASN A 151 18.83 -13.97 -5.68
CA ASN A 151 18.27 -13.24 -6.82
C ASN A 151 16.79 -12.91 -6.62
N ARG A 152 16.34 -11.84 -7.26
CA ARG A 152 14.91 -11.48 -7.28
C ARG A 152 14.08 -12.65 -7.81
N GLY A 153 12.98 -12.95 -7.14
CA GLY A 153 12.09 -14.06 -7.47
C GLY A 153 12.48 -15.40 -6.83
N GLN A 154 13.68 -15.52 -6.26
CA GLN A 154 14.12 -16.74 -5.59
C GLN A 154 13.33 -16.98 -4.30
N VAL A 155 12.99 -18.24 -4.04
CA VAL A 155 12.32 -18.68 -2.81
C VAL A 155 13.35 -19.11 -1.78
N VAL A 156 13.12 -18.74 -0.53
CA VAL A 156 13.98 -19.05 0.62
C VAL A 156 13.12 -19.39 1.83
N GLY A 157 13.68 -20.16 2.75
CA GLY A 157 13.12 -20.35 4.09
C GLY A 157 13.62 -19.24 5.03
N ILE A 158 12.73 -18.59 5.75
CA ILE A 158 13.05 -17.57 6.75
C ILE A 158 12.60 -18.09 8.12
N ARG A 159 13.51 -18.11 9.10
CA ARG A 159 13.20 -18.39 10.50
C ARG A 159 13.45 -17.17 11.37
N PHE A 160 12.50 -16.81 12.23
CA PHE A 160 12.66 -15.70 13.18
C PHE A 160 11.76 -15.89 14.40
N GLU A 161 12.03 -15.13 15.45
CA GLU A 161 11.30 -15.21 16.72
C GLU A 161 10.71 -13.84 17.06
N LEU A 162 9.44 -13.80 17.44
CA LEU A 162 8.76 -12.60 17.92
C LEU A 162 8.50 -12.74 19.42
N GLN A 163 8.89 -11.73 20.18
CA GLN A 163 8.59 -11.66 21.61
C GLN A 163 7.24 -10.98 21.83
N PHE A 164 6.34 -11.74 22.44
CA PHE A 164 5.02 -11.30 22.90
C PHE A 164 4.93 -11.54 24.41
N GLU A 165 3.76 -11.92 24.92
CA GLU A 165 3.61 -12.59 26.23
C GLU A 165 4.32 -13.96 26.25
N GLU A 166 4.34 -14.64 25.10
CA GLU A 166 5.11 -15.87 24.85
C GLU A 166 6.02 -15.69 23.63
N VAL A 167 7.10 -16.47 23.55
CA VAL A 167 8.02 -16.45 22.40
C VAL A 167 7.41 -17.26 21.26
N LEU A 168 7.10 -16.60 20.15
CA LEU A 168 6.59 -17.25 18.95
C LEU A 168 7.71 -17.43 17.93
N VAL A 169 7.91 -18.67 17.49
CA VAL A 169 8.94 -19.03 16.50
C VAL A 169 8.28 -19.27 15.15
N PHE A 170 8.66 -18.50 14.14
CA PHE A 170 8.15 -18.61 12.78
C PHE A 170 9.18 -19.24 11.86
N THR A 171 8.73 -20.13 10.98
CA THR A 171 9.52 -20.66 9.86
C THR A 171 8.64 -20.59 8.61
N LEU A 172 8.94 -19.64 7.72
CA LEU A 172 8.10 -19.28 6.58
C LEU A 172 8.89 -19.34 5.27
N ASN A 173 8.22 -19.77 4.21
CA ASN A 173 8.75 -19.61 2.86
C ASN A 173 8.52 -18.18 2.39
N ALA A 174 9.51 -17.62 1.69
CA ALA A 174 9.44 -16.25 1.23
C ALA A 174 10.14 -16.06 -0.11
N GLN A 175 9.61 -15.16 -0.92
CA GLN A 175 10.20 -14.77 -2.20
C GLN A 175 10.99 -13.47 -2.07
N VAL A 176 12.20 -13.43 -2.63
CA VAL A 176 13.00 -12.20 -2.74
C VAL A 176 12.32 -11.22 -3.69
N VAL A 177 11.91 -10.06 -3.17
CA VAL A 177 11.28 -8.99 -3.97
C VAL A 177 12.33 -8.02 -4.49
N ARG A 178 13.27 -7.63 -3.62
CA ARG A 178 14.27 -6.62 -3.90
C ARG A 178 15.52 -6.86 -3.07
N LYS A 179 16.69 -6.62 -3.67
CA LYS A 179 18.00 -6.58 -3.01
C LYS A 179 18.68 -5.26 -3.35
N GLN A 180 19.15 -4.54 -2.35
CA GLN A 180 19.84 -3.25 -2.53
C GLN A 180 21.12 -3.23 -1.69
N PRO A 181 22.27 -2.86 -2.27
CA PRO A 181 23.51 -2.70 -1.50
C PRO A 181 23.37 -1.54 -0.52
N ILE A 182 23.91 -1.70 0.69
CA ILE A 182 23.98 -0.64 1.69
C ILE A 182 25.39 -0.06 1.71
N GLY A 183 25.51 1.21 1.32
CA GLY A 183 26.77 1.94 1.39
C GLY A 183 26.97 2.57 2.77
N PHE A 184 27.84 1.98 3.59
CA PHE A 184 28.29 2.57 4.86
C PHE A 184 29.63 3.31 4.72
N GLY A 185 29.92 3.90 3.54
CA GLY A 185 31.19 4.60 3.30
C GLY A 185 32.40 3.68 3.08
N GLY A 186 32.22 2.55 2.38
CA GLY A 186 33.28 1.61 2.01
C GLY A 186 32.74 0.43 1.19
N ALA A 187 33.60 -0.53 0.80
CA ALA A 187 33.20 -1.79 0.18
C ALA A 187 32.49 -2.68 1.23
N SER A 188 31.18 -2.47 1.37
CA SER A 188 30.32 -3.18 2.31
C SER A 188 29.60 -4.30 1.56
N ASN A 189 29.78 -5.53 2.02
CA ASN A 189 29.07 -6.72 1.54
C ASN A 189 27.67 -6.86 2.18
N LYS A 190 27.10 -5.74 2.65
CA LYS A 190 25.80 -5.72 3.33
C LYS A 190 24.71 -5.29 2.37
N TYR A 191 23.60 -6.00 2.43
CA TYR A 191 22.45 -5.80 1.56
C TYR A 191 21.19 -5.63 2.39
N MET A 192 20.35 -4.71 1.96
CA MET A 192 18.97 -4.63 2.40
C MET A 192 18.13 -5.48 1.44
N VAL A 193 17.47 -6.50 1.97
CA VAL A 193 16.69 -7.46 1.18
C VAL A 193 15.25 -7.51 1.68
N ALA A 194 14.33 -7.33 0.74
CA ALA A 194 12.89 -7.37 1.00
C ALA A 194 12.33 -8.71 0.53
N PHE A 195 11.55 -9.35 1.39
CA PHE A 195 10.91 -10.63 1.16
C PHE A 195 9.39 -10.49 1.26
N ASN A 196 8.67 -11.22 0.40
CA ASN A 196 7.24 -11.47 0.56
C ASN A 196 7.05 -12.91 1.04
N PHE A 197 6.27 -13.12 2.09
CA PHE A 197 5.95 -14.47 2.54
C PHE A 197 5.01 -15.17 1.54
N ILE A 198 5.16 -16.48 1.43
CA ILE A 198 4.40 -17.35 0.52
C ILE A 198 3.57 -18.31 1.36
N ASP A 199 2.32 -18.56 0.96
CA ASP A 199 1.42 -19.56 1.56
C ASP A 199 1.30 -19.47 3.09
N ILE A 200 1.12 -18.25 3.60
CA ILE A 200 0.93 -18.01 5.04
C ILE A 200 -0.45 -18.56 5.46
N SER A 201 -0.49 -19.33 6.56
CA SER A 201 -1.76 -19.76 7.13
C SER A 201 -2.50 -18.58 7.80
N PRO A 202 -3.84 -18.60 7.85
CA PRO A 202 -4.62 -17.55 8.52
C PRO A 202 -4.25 -17.36 10.01
N GLU A 203 -3.78 -18.42 10.67
CA GLU A 203 -3.32 -18.37 12.06
C GLU A 203 -2.05 -17.54 12.20
N ILE A 204 -1.04 -17.81 11.37
CA ILE A 204 0.22 -17.07 11.34
C ILE A 204 -0.05 -15.61 10.92
N GLU A 205 -0.93 -15.41 9.94
CA GLU A 205 -1.36 -14.08 9.50
C GLU A 205 -1.94 -13.28 10.68
N SER A 206 -2.83 -13.90 11.47
CA SER A 206 -3.42 -13.29 12.66
C SER A 206 -2.37 -12.97 13.74
N GLN A 207 -1.42 -13.87 13.98
CA GLN A 207 -0.36 -13.66 14.99
C GLN A 207 0.57 -12.51 14.62
N ILE A 208 1.04 -12.45 13.36
CA ILE A 208 1.88 -11.36 12.87
C ILE A 208 1.08 -10.05 12.84
N SER A 209 -0.19 -10.09 12.42
CA SER A 209 -1.06 -8.90 12.42
C SER A 209 -1.22 -8.35 13.83
N HIS A 210 -1.44 -9.22 14.83
CA HIS A 210 -1.53 -8.80 16.22
C HIS A 210 -0.22 -8.14 16.68
N TYR A 211 0.95 -8.67 16.26
CA TYR A 211 2.26 -8.12 16.62
C TYR A 211 2.46 -6.72 16.06
N VAL A 212 2.19 -6.57 14.76
CA VAL A 212 2.30 -5.31 14.05
C VAL A 212 1.39 -4.27 14.70
N PHE A 213 0.17 -4.65 15.06
CA PHE A 213 -0.79 -3.74 15.67
C PHE A 213 -0.39 -3.34 17.10
N SER A 214 0.02 -4.30 17.93
CA SER A 214 0.44 -4.04 19.32
C SER A 214 1.68 -3.16 19.38
N HIS A 215 2.64 -3.35 18.47
CA HIS A 215 3.84 -2.52 18.37
C HIS A 215 3.52 -1.09 17.96
N GLN A 216 2.58 -0.87 17.03
CA GLN A 216 2.16 0.47 16.63
C GLN A 216 1.42 1.21 17.75
N VAL A 217 0.52 0.53 18.46
CA VAL A 217 -0.25 1.16 19.55
C VAL A 217 0.60 1.36 20.81
N GLY A 218 1.50 0.41 21.11
CA GLY A 218 2.37 0.49 22.29
C GLY A 218 3.45 1.58 22.19
N SER A 219 3.93 1.90 20.99
CA SER A 219 4.93 2.96 20.81
C SER A 219 4.37 4.38 20.99
N ASP A 220 3.07 4.59 20.81
CA ASP A 220 2.40 5.85 21.15
C ASP A 220 2.21 6.05 22.67
N SER A 221 2.34 4.99 23.48
CA SER A 221 2.13 5.04 24.93
C SER A 221 3.38 5.34 25.77
N LEU A 222 4.56 5.44 25.16
CA LEU A 222 5.85 5.59 25.86
C LEU A 222 6.37 7.04 25.93
N GLN A 223 5.55 8.04 25.62
CA GLN A 223 5.91 9.47 25.72
C GLN A 223 5.09 10.30 26.71
N THR A 224 4.30 9.69 27.59
CA THR A 224 3.64 10.43 28.68
C THR A 224 4.32 10.13 30.01
N SER A 225 4.95 11.17 30.54
CA SER A 225 5.60 11.32 31.83
C SER A 225 4.88 10.67 33.02
N ASP A 226 5.68 10.35 34.05
CA ASP A 226 5.40 9.67 35.33
C ASP A 226 4.25 10.20 36.24
N GLU A 227 3.17 10.80 35.72
CA GLU A 227 2.03 11.24 36.54
C GLU A 227 0.74 10.40 36.41
N ASP A 228 0.63 9.46 35.47
CA ASP A 228 -0.67 8.81 35.13
C ASP A 228 -0.86 7.35 35.60
N ALA A 229 -0.28 6.97 36.73
CA ALA A 229 -0.41 5.61 37.29
C ALA A 229 -1.85 5.22 37.69
N ASN A 230 -2.79 6.17 37.76
CA ASN A 230 -4.20 5.92 38.11
C ASN A 230 -5.18 6.01 36.91
N GLN A 231 -4.75 6.47 35.72
CA GLN A 231 -5.62 6.56 34.53
C GLN A 231 -5.48 5.37 33.56
N THR A 232 -4.40 4.61 33.71
CA THR A 232 -4.00 3.48 32.86
C THR A 232 -5.04 2.35 32.77
N PRO A 233 -5.80 1.97 33.83
CA PRO A 233 -6.80 0.90 33.73
C PRO A 233 -8.04 1.32 32.90
N ALA A 234 -8.48 2.57 33.04
CA ALA A 234 -9.67 3.09 32.35
C ALA A 234 -9.40 3.32 30.86
N LEU A 235 -8.20 3.79 30.52
CA LEU A 235 -7.77 3.91 29.12
C LEU A 235 -7.58 2.52 28.48
N LYS A 236 -7.04 1.54 29.21
CA LYS A 236 -6.97 0.15 28.73
C LYS A 236 -8.35 -0.44 28.46
N SER A 237 -9.33 -0.25 29.35
CA SER A 237 -10.68 -0.76 29.11
C SER A 237 -11.37 -0.11 27.91
N GLU A 238 -11.13 1.20 27.68
CA GLU A 238 -11.66 1.89 26.52
C GLU A 238 -10.98 1.47 25.21
N ILE A 239 -9.66 1.22 25.23
CA ILE A 239 -8.92 0.65 24.09
C ILE A 239 -9.48 -0.74 23.73
N TYR A 240 -9.70 -1.61 24.72
CA TYR A 240 -10.32 -2.92 24.49
C TYR A 240 -11.73 -2.79 23.89
N ARG A 241 -12.52 -1.83 24.37
CA ARG A 241 -13.86 -1.56 23.84
C ARG A 241 -13.82 -1.11 22.38
N LEU A 242 -12.89 -0.20 22.04
CA LEU A 242 -12.71 0.30 20.67
C LEU A 242 -12.16 -0.78 19.73
N GLN A 243 -11.29 -1.66 20.22
CA GLN A 243 -10.79 -2.82 19.46
C GLN A 243 -11.92 -3.79 19.10
N GLU A 244 -12.82 -4.07 20.05
CA GLU A 244 -13.96 -4.95 19.79
C GLU A 244 -14.95 -4.31 18.80
N GLN A 245 -15.18 -3.00 18.90
CA GLN A 245 -16.00 -2.26 17.93
C GLN A 245 -15.40 -2.26 16.53
N LEU A 246 -14.08 -2.10 16.41
CA LEU A 246 -13.39 -2.15 15.13
C LEU A 246 -13.44 -3.56 14.53
N ARG A 247 -13.26 -4.60 15.34
CA ARG A 247 -13.39 -6.00 14.92
C ARG A 247 -14.78 -6.31 14.39
N ALA A 248 -15.82 -5.85 15.09
CA ALA A 248 -17.20 -5.98 14.65
C ALA A 248 -17.47 -5.21 13.35
N ALA A 249 -16.91 -4.01 13.19
CA ALA A 249 -17.02 -3.23 11.95
C ALA A 249 -16.35 -3.93 10.76
N HIS A 250 -15.15 -4.49 10.95
CA HIS A 250 -14.46 -5.26 9.93
C HIS A 250 -15.24 -6.52 9.51
N LEU A 251 -15.84 -7.23 10.46
CA LEU A 251 -16.67 -8.40 10.14
C LEU A 251 -17.88 -7.99 9.26
N ARG A 252 -18.55 -6.89 9.61
CA ARG A 252 -19.67 -6.34 8.82
C ARG A 252 -19.24 -5.89 7.42
N ILE A 253 -18.07 -5.27 7.29
CA ILE A 253 -17.52 -4.87 5.99
C ILE A 253 -17.24 -6.10 5.13
N LYS A 254 -16.67 -7.16 5.72
CA LYS A 254 -16.43 -8.42 5.02
C LYS A 254 -17.73 -9.06 4.55
N GLU A 255 -18.75 -9.13 5.40
CA GLU A 255 -20.08 -9.64 5.05
C GLU A 255 -20.75 -8.80 3.95
N ALA A 256 -20.56 -7.48 3.99
CA ALA A 256 -21.04 -6.57 2.95
C ALA A 256 -20.33 -6.79 1.61
N GLU A 257 -19.00 -7.01 1.62
CA GLU A 257 -18.23 -7.30 0.42
C GLU A 257 -18.58 -8.68 -0.18
N GLU A 258 -18.73 -9.70 0.65
CA GLU A 258 -19.22 -11.02 0.21
C GLU A 258 -20.64 -10.92 -0.38
N SER A 259 -21.49 -10.06 0.20
CA SER A 259 -22.82 -9.77 -0.36
C SER A 259 -22.75 -8.98 -1.67
N ARG A 260 -21.82 -8.04 -1.81
CA ARG A 260 -21.55 -7.30 -3.05
C ARG A 260 -21.14 -8.26 -4.16
N ILE A 261 -20.20 -9.17 -3.89
CA ILE A 261 -19.74 -10.19 -4.85
C ILE A 261 -20.87 -11.12 -5.27
N ARG A 262 -21.73 -11.55 -4.33
CA ARG A 262 -22.92 -12.36 -4.64
C ARG A 262 -23.88 -11.59 -5.55
N SER A 263 -24.15 -10.33 -5.26
CA SER A 263 -25.01 -9.47 -6.10
C SER A 263 -24.44 -9.27 -7.49
N GLU A 264 -23.14 -8.98 -7.62
CA GLU A 264 -22.46 -8.87 -8.92
C GLU A 264 -22.57 -10.17 -9.73
N THR A 265 -22.40 -11.33 -9.07
CA THR A 265 -22.55 -12.64 -9.72
C THR A 265 -23.97 -12.84 -10.26
N ILE A 266 -24.99 -12.49 -9.47
CA ILE A 266 -26.40 -12.57 -9.89
C ILE A 266 -26.67 -11.62 -11.07
N ILE A 267 -26.18 -10.38 -11.00
CA ILE A 267 -26.33 -9.39 -12.09
C ILE A 267 -25.70 -9.92 -13.39
N VAL A 268 -24.49 -10.49 -13.32
CA VAL A 268 -23.83 -11.08 -14.49
C VAL A 268 -24.62 -12.26 -15.06
N GLN A 269 -25.16 -13.14 -14.20
CA GLN A 269 -25.98 -14.27 -14.64
C GLN A 269 -27.31 -13.83 -15.28
N LEU A 270 -28.00 -12.85 -14.68
CA LEU A 270 -29.23 -12.28 -15.23
C LEU A 270 -28.98 -11.57 -16.56
N THR A 271 -27.92 -10.77 -16.65
CA THR A 271 -27.51 -10.10 -17.89
C THR A 271 -27.21 -11.11 -19.01
N ARG A 272 -26.56 -12.24 -18.67
CA ARG A 272 -26.30 -13.32 -19.63
C ARG A 272 -27.60 -13.95 -20.11
N LYS A 273 -28.52 -14.31 -19.20
CA LYS A 273 -29.83 -14.88 -19.57
C LYS A 273 -30.68 -13.94 -20.42
N LEU A 274 -30.68 -12.63 -20.12
CA LEU A 274 -31.43 -11.63 -20.88
C LEU A 274 -30.87 -11.44 -22.30
N ASN A 275 -29.53 -11.46 -22.44
CA ASN A 275 -28.90 -11.44 -23.75
C ASN A 275 -29.15 -12.73 -24.55
N GLU A 276 -29.21 -13.90 -23.91
CA GLU A 276 -29.57 -15.18 -24.54
C GLU A 276 -31.03 -15.21 -25.03
N GLN A 277 -31.93 -14.45 -24.41
CA GLN A 277 -33.33 -14.29 -24.82
C GLN A 277 -33.53 -13.24 -25.93
N GLY A 278 -32.45 -12.66 -26.47
CA GLY A 278 -32.50 -11.69 -27.57
C GLY A 278 -32.66 -10.23 -27.13
N THR A 279 -32.71 -9.96 -25.82
CA THR A 279 -32.79 -8.61 -25.27
C THR A 279 -31.38 -8.11 -24.97
N ILE A 280 -30.79 -7.33 -25.88
CA ILE A 280 -29.43 -6.78 -25.70
C ILE A 280 -29.48 -5.68 -24.63
N ILE A 281 -29.05 -5.99 -23.40
CA ILE A 281 -28.88 -4.99 -22.34
C ILE A 281 -27.46 -4.46 -22.41
N ASN A 282 -27.31 -3.26 -22.98
CA ASN A 282 -26.05 -2.54 -23.04
C ASN A 282 -25.64 -2.11 -21.62
N ARG A 283 -24.41 -2.45 -21.18
CA ARG A 283 -23.87 -2.21 -19.82
C ARG A 283 -23.91 -0.75 -19.35
N ARG A 284 -24.24 0.20 -20.22
CA ARG A 284 -24.34 1.64 -19.91
C ARG A 284 -25.60 2.09 -19.20
N ASN A 285 -26.61 1.24 -18.97
CA ASN A 285 -27.92 1.69 -18.43
C ASN A 285 -28.50 0.80 -17.32
N TRP A 286 -27.71 -0.08 -16.70
CA TRP A 286 -28.21 -1.04 -15.72
C TRP A 286 -28.78 -0.40 -14.43
N TRP A 287 -28.38 0.84 -14.12
CA TRP A 287 -28.90 1.60 -12.98
C TRP A 287 -30.30 2.19 -13.21
N LYS A 288 -30.72 2.40 -14.47
CA LYS A 288 -32.06 2.96 -14.79
C LYS A 288 -33.23 2.04 -14.43
N PHE A 289 -32.96 0.76 -14.15
CA PHE A 289 -33.98 -0.19 -13.68
C PHE A 289 -34.38 0.01 -12.22
N TRP A 290 -33.68 0.88 -11.49
CA TRP A 290 -33.88 1.13 -10.06
C TRP A 290 -34.47 2.51 -9.77
N ASP A 291 -34.73 3.35 -10.78
CA ASP A 291 -35.52 4.59 -10.62
C ASP A 291 -37.01 4.22 -10.72
N PRO A 292 -37.78 4.33 -9.63
CA PRO A 292 -39.21 4.14 -9.66
C PRO A 292 -39.89 5.49 -9.88
N ASP A 293 -39.56 6.21 -10.96
CA ASP A 293 -40.27 7.43 -11.33
C ASP A 293 -40.16 7.66 -12.83
N ASP A 294 -41.20 7.25 -13.56
CA ASP A 294 -41.75 7.95 -14.72
C ASP A 294 -43.05 7.24 -15.14
N ASP A 295 -44.07 7.36 -14.30
CA ASP A 295 -45.48 7.32 -14.75
C ASP A 295 -46.01 8.75 -14.68
N ASN A 296 -45.86 9.46 -15.79
CA ASN A 296 -46.77 10.51 -16.26
C ASN A 296 -46.64 10.71 -17.77
#